data_AF-A0A7I7L7D2-F1
#
_entry.id   AF-A0A7I7L7D2-F1
#
_cell.length_a   1.000
_cell.length_b   1.000
_cell.length_c   1.000
_cell.angle_alpha   90.00
_cell.angle_beta   90.00
_cell.angle_gamma   90.00
#
_symmetry.space_group_name_H-M   'P 1'
#
loop_
_entity.id
_entity.type
_entity.pdbx_description
1 polymer ?
#
loop_
_entity_poly.entity_id
_entity_poly.type
_entity_poly.pdbx_seq_one_letter_code
_entity_poly.pdbx_strand_id
1 'polypeptide(L)'
;MAGPGPIVADLEAESDDLDALVAPLAPQRWSELTPAPGWSIAHQIAHLLWTDRVALTAVTDEAGFADVLTAAAANPAGFVDEGAEELAALPPAELLSDWRLTRGRLHEALLNVADGRKLPWFGPPHERRVNGHRALDGDLGARA
;
A
#
# COMPACT_ATOMS: atom_id res chain seq x y z
N MET A 1 -17.81 2.40 12.82
CA MET A 1 -16.76 2.64 11.81
C MET A 1 -17.40 2.33 10.47
N ALA A 2 -17.27 3.21 9.47
CA ALA A 2 -17.66 2.82 8.12
C ALA A 2 -16.80 1.63 7.69
N GLY A 3 -17.39 0.62 7.06
CA GLY A 3 -16.64 -0.50 6.46
C GLY A 3 -15.69 -0.01 5.35
N PRO A 4 -14.93 -0.90 4.69
CA PRO A 4 -13.91 -0.51 3.71
C PRO A 4 -14.49 0.20 2.46
N GLY A 5 -15.79 0.05 2.19
CA GLY A 5 -16.46 0.54 0.98
C GLY A 5 -16.15 1.98 0.57
N PRO A 6 -16.37 3.00 1.42
CA PRO A 6 -16.07 4.38 1.06
C PRO A 6 -14.60 4.64 0.76
N ILE A 7 -13.68 4.02 1.50
CA ILE A 7 -12.23 4.18 1.28
C ILE A 7 -11.80 3.54 -0.04
N VAL A 8 -12.37 2.37 -0.37
CA VAL A 8 -12.09 1.71 -1.66
C VAL A 8 -12.66 2.54 -2.82
N ALA A 9 -13.85 3.14 -2.66
CA ALA A 9 -14.42 4.03 -3.67
C ALA A 9 -13.55 5.28 -3.91
N ASP A 10 -13.03 5.89 -2.84
CA ASP A 10 -12.09 7.01 -2.96
C ASP A 10 -10.80 6.58 -3.67
N LEU A 11 -10.24 5.41 -3.31
CA LEU A 11 -9.04 4.86 -3.95
C LEU A 11 -9.26 4.57 -5.46
N GLU A 12 -10.43 4.05 -5.82
CA GLU A 12 -10.83 3.81 -7.21
C GLU A 12 -10.89 5.12 -8.00
N ALA A 13 -11.55 6.14 -7.46
CA ALA A 13 -11.65 7.45 -8.09
C ALA A 13 -10.28 8.11 -8.31
N GLU A 14 -9.42 8.13 -7.29
CA GLU A 14 -8.06 8.68 -7.39
C GLU A 14 -7.21 7.90 -8.42
N SER A 15 -7.37 6.57 -8.48
CA SER A 15 -6.68 5.73 -9.46
C SER A 15 -7.16 5.97 -10.88
N ASP A 16 -8.46 6.23 -11.08
CA ASP A 16 -9.05 6.56 -12.37
C ASP A 16 -8.61 7.94 -12.87
N ASP A 17 -8.53 8.93 -11.99
CA ASP A 17 -8.00 10.25 -12.31
C ASP A 17 -6.52 10.16 -12.75
N LEU A 18 -5.70 9.39 -12.03
CA LEU A 18 -4.31 9.15 -12.42
C LEU A 18 -4.21 8.42 -13.77
N ASP A 19 -5.05 7.40 -13.99
CA ASP A 19 -5.10 6.68 -15.26
C ASP A 19 -5.42 7.61 -16.44
N ALA A 20 -6.40 8.48 -16.28
CA ALA A 20 -6.80 9.46 -17.29
C ALA A 20 -5.66 10.44 -17.63
N LEU A 21 -4.80 10.76 -16.67
CA LEU A 21 -3.62 11.61 -16.88
C LEU A 21 -2.52 10.92 -17.68
N VAL A 22 -2.26 9.63 -17.43
CA VAL A 22 -1.13 8.91 -18.04
C VAL A 22 -1.48 8.13 -19.31
N ALA A 23 -2.72 7.68 -19.45
CA ALA A 23 -3.20 6.92 -20.62
C ALA A 23 -2.97 7.60 -21.99
N PRO A 24 -3.15 8.93 -22.16
CA PRO A 24 -2.94 9.57 -23.46
C PRO A 24 -1.47 9.91 -23.74
N LEU A 25 -0.54 9.64 -22.81
CA LEU A 25 0.86 9.98 -22.98
C LEU A 25 1.50 9.13 -24.08
N ALA A 26 2.25 9.78 -24.97
CA ALA A 26 3.11 9.07 -25.90
C ALA A 26 4.18 8.26 -25.13
N PRO A 27 4.62 7.08 -25.62
CA PRO A 27 5.57 6.22 -24.90
C PRO A 27 6.85 6.93 -24.46
N GLN A 28 7.34 7.91 -25.23
CA GLN A 28 8.55 8.66 -24.91
C GLN A 28 8.39 9.55 -23.67
N ARG A 29 7.16 9.98 -23.34
CA ARG A 29 6.91 10.83 -22.17
C ARG A 29 7.03 10.04 -20.87
N TRP A 30 6.95 8.72 -20.91
CA TRP A 30 7.05 7.88 -19.71
C TRP A 30 8.45 7.89 -19.08
N SER A 31 9.47 8.37 -19.80
CA SER A 31 10.81 8.63 -19.27
C SER A 31 10.99 10.05 -18.71
N GLU A 32 9.97 10.92 -18.78
CA GLU A 32 10.02 12.25 -18.16
C GLU A 32 10.20 12.09 -16.64
N LEU A 33 11.17 12.82 -16.08
CA LEU A 33 11.46 12.80 -14.65
C LEU A 33 10.35 13.49 -13.86
N THR A 34 10.09 12.94 -12.68
CA THR A 34 9.16 13.49 -11.70
C THR A 34 9.94 14.24 -10.61
N PRO A 35 9.26 14.98 -9.70
CA PRO A 35 9.93 15.60 -8.56
C PRO A 35 10.63 14.59 -7.62
N ALA A 36 10.27 13.31 -7.67
CA ALA A 36 11.00 12.25 -6.99
C ALA A 36 12.34 12.02 -7.70
N PRO A 37 13.49 12.27 -7.05
CA PRO A 37 14.79 12.20 -7.70
C PRO A 37 15.06 10.82 -8.32
N GLY A 38 15.45 10.81 -9.60
CA GLY A 38 15.75 9.58 -10.34
C GLY A 38 14.52 8.86 -10.90
N TRP A 39 13.30 9.21 -10.48
CA TRP A 39 12.10 8.50 -10.88
C TRP A 39 11.40 9.19 -12.04
N SER A 40 11.19 8.46 -13.12
CA SER A 40 10.33 8.88 -14.23
C SER A 40 8.85 8.59 -13.95
N ILE A 41 7.97 9.02 -14.86
CA ILE A 41 6.54 8.63 -14.82
C ILE A 41 6.39 7.10 -14.78
N ALA A 42 7.20 6.36 -15.56
CA ALA A 42 7.21 4.90 -15.51
C ALA A 42 7.53 4.36 -14.11
N HIS A 43 8.50 4.95 -13.40
CA HIS A 43 8.84 4.55 -12.03
C HIS A 43 7.68 4.80 -11.06
N GLN A 44 6.93 5.89 -11.22
CA GLN A 44 5.76 6.15 -10.39
C GLN A 44 4.67 5.08 -10.58
N ILE A 45 4.31 4.77 -11.83
CA ILE A 45 3.29 3.74 -12.10
C ILE A 45 3.80 2.34 -11.72
N ALA A 46 5.08 2.06 -11.93
CA ALA A 46 5.73 0.83 -11.50
C ALA A 46 5.69 0.64 -9.98
N HIS A 47 5.96 1.70 -9.21
CA HIS A 47 5.86 1.67 -7.76
C HIS A 47 4.43 1.41 -7.28
N LEU A 48 3.42 2.00 -7.93
CA LEU A 48 2.01 1.72 -7.64
C LEU A 48 1.66 0.26 -7.95
N LEU A 49 2.02 -0.23 -9.14
CA LEU A 49 1.82 -1.64 -9.51
C LEU A 49 2.49 -2.60 -8.51
N TRP A 50 3.74 -2.32 -8.12
CA TRP A 50 4.45 -3.11 -7.13
C TRP A 50 3.70 -3.14 -5.79
N THR A 51 3.28 -1.97 -5.32
CA THR A 51 2.57 -1.84 -4.04
C THR A 51 1.22 -2.54 -4.09
N ASP A 52 0.48 -2.42 -5.18
CA ASP A 52 -0.81 -3.08 -5.37
C ASP A 52 -0.66 -4.60 -5.39
N ARG A 53 0.40 -5.14 -6.01
CA ARG A 53 0.71 -6.57 -5.99
C ARG A 53 1.00 -7.06 -4.57
N VAL A 54 1.81 -6.32 -3.82
CA VAL A 54 2.16 -6.66 -2.44
C VAL A 54 0.95 -6.56 -1.51
N ALA A 55 0.12 -5.53 -1.66
CA ALA A 55 -1.13 -5.37 -0.92
C ALA A 55 -2.12 -6.49 -1.23
N LEU A 56 -2.26 -6.87 -2.51
CA LEU A 56 -3.12 -7.99 -2.90
C LEU A 56 -2.64 -9.29 -2.25
N THR A 57 -1.34 -9.57 -2.27
CA THR A 57 -0.75 -10.71 -1.56
C THR A 57 -1.05 -10.65 -0.07
N ALA A 58 -0.90 -9.50 0.60
CA ALA A 58 -1.23 -9.35 2.02
C ALA A 58 -2.70 -9.68 2.33
N VAL A 59 -3.61 -9.37 1.40
CA VAL A 59 -5.05 -9.64 1.55
C VAL A 59 -5.36 -11.14 1.33
N THR A 60 -4.79 -11.74 0.29
CA THR A 60 -5.20 -13.06 -0.22
C THR A 60 -4.30 -14.22 0.20
N ASP A 61 -3.04 -13.94 0.56
CA ASP A 61 -2.00 -14.92 0.86
C ASP A 61 -1.03 -14.40 1.94
N GLU A 62 -1.41 -14.58 3.21
CA GLU A 62 -0.60 -14.14 4.34
C GLU A 62 0.77 -14.85 4.40
N ALA A 63 0.87 -16.10 3.92
CA ALA A 63 2.13 -16.84 3.89
C ALA A 63 3.07 -16.26 2.82
N GLY A 64 2.56 -16.02 1.61
CA GLY A 64 3.31 -15.32 0.57
C GLY A 64 3.74 -13.92 0.99
N PHE A 65 2.91 -13.21 1.78
CA PHE A 65 3.30 -11.92 2.34
C PHE A 65 4.43 -12.04 3.37
N ALA A 66 4.49 -13.11 4.17
CA ALA A 66 5.61 -13.34 5.09
C ALA A 66 6.94 -13.54 4.35
N ASP A 67 6.92 -14.13 3.15
CA ASP A 67 8.09 -14.22 2.28
C ASP A 67 8.51 -12.84 1.77
N VAL A 68 7.55 -11.97 1.41
CA VAL A 68 7.82 -10.57 1.04
C VAL A 68 8.45 -9.81 2.20
N LEU A 69 7.97 -9.97 3.43
CA LEU A 69 8.58 -9.35 4.62
C LEU A 69 10.02 -9.83 4.83
N THR A 70 10.29 -11.11 4.59
CA THR A 70 11.63 -11.69 4.70
C THR A 70 12.57 -11.07 3.65
N ALA A 71 12.12 -10.93 2.41
CA ALA A 71 12.88 -10.26 1.36
C ALA A 71 13.13 -8.78 1.67
N ALA A 72 12.10 -8.06 2.14
CA ALA A 72 12.23 -6.66 2.54
C ALA A 72 13.20 -6.45 3.70
N ALA A 73 13.24 -7.37 4.67
CA ALA A 73 14.17 -7.31 5.80
C ALA A 73 15.63 -7.48 5.36
N ALA A 74 15.90 -8.17 4.25
CA ALA A 74 17.23 -8.30 3.68
C ALA A 74 17.70 -7.03 2.95
N ASN A 75 16.76 -6.20 2.45
CA ASN A 75 17.05 -4.92 1.80
C ASN A 75 16.11 -3.78 2.26
N PRO A 76 16.18 -3.32 3.52
CA PRO A 76 15.17 -2.42 4.08
C PRO A 76 15.09 -1.04 3.41
N ALA A 77 16.18 -0.60 2.77
CA ALA A 77 16.27 0.71 2.14
C ALA A 77 16.04 0.67 0.63
N GLY A 78 16.28 -0.47 -0.04
CA GLY A 78 16.24 -0.57 -1.50
C GLY A 78 15.14 -1.49 -2.05
N PHE A 79 14.47 -2.31 -1.24
CA PHE A 79 13.55 -3.33 -1.73
C PHE A 79 12.40 -2.78 -2.58
N VAL A 80 11.86 -1.63 -2.18
CA VAL A 80 10.77 -0.94 -2.90
C VAL A 80 11.31 -0.30 -4.18
N ASP A 81 12.46 0.37 -4.09
CA ASP A 81 13.08 1.07 -5.22
C ASP A 81 13.50 0.09 -6.31
N GLU A 82 14.10 -1.04 -5.95
CA GLU A 82 14.48 -2.11 -6.87
C GLU A 82 13.25 -2.72 -7.55
N GLY A 83 12.17 -2.97 -6.81
CA GLY A 83 10.92 -3.46 -7.38
C GLY A 83 10.27 -2.48 -8.36
N ALA A 84 10.36 -1.17 -8.07
CA ALA A 84 9.88 -0.14 -8.98
C ALA A 84 10.77 -0.02 -10.23
N GLU A 85 12.10 -0.08 -10.09
CA GLU A 85 13.05 -0.03 -11.21
C GLU A 85 12.84 -1.20 -12.18
N GLU A 86 12.70 -2.43 -11.66
CA GLU A 86 12.46 -3.62 -12.48
C GLU A 86 11.17 -3.51 -13.31
N LEU A 87 10.09 -3.01 -12.70
CA LEU A 87 8.80 -2.84 -13.38
C LEU A 87 8.78 -1.62 -14.31
N ALA A 88 9.55 -0.58 -14.01
CA ALA A 88 9.66 0.61 -14.86
C ALA A 88 10.33 0.31 -16.21
N ALA A 89 11.07 -0.79 -16.31
CA ALA A 89 11.67 -1.27 -17.56
C ALA A 89 10.65 -1.89 -18.54
N LEU A 90 9.43 -2.18 -18.09
CA LEU A 90 8.37 -2.69 -18.96
C LEU A 90 7.93 -1.63 -19.99
N PRO A 91 7.45 -2.04 -21.18
CA PRO A 91 6.81 -1.12 -22.11
C PRO A 91 5.65 -0.39 -21.43
N PRO A 92 5.51 0.94 -21.61
CA PRO A 92 4.46 1.74 -20.97
C PRO A 92 3.04 1.17 -21.05
N ALA A 93 2.68 0.61 -22.20
CA ALA A 93 1.35 0.02 -22.42
C ALA A 93 1.14 -1.26 -21.59
N GLU A 94 2.19 -2.08 -21.45
CA GLU A 94 2.16 -3.30 -20.63
C GLU A 94 2.09 -2.93 -19.15
N LEU A 95 2.95 -2.00 -18.72
CA LEU A 95 2.96 -1.48 -17.36
C LEU A 95 1.59 -0.92 -16.94
N LEU A 96 0.98 -0.08 -17.80
CA LEU A 96 -0.33 0.51 -17.53
C LEU A 96 -1.44 -0.55 -17.50
N SER A 97 -1.40 -1.52 -18.41
CA SER A 97 -2.35 -2.63 -18.45
C SER A 97 -2.28 -3.49 -17.19
N ASP A 98 -1.07 -3.83 -16.76
CA ASP A 98 -0.84 -4.61 -15.54
C ASP A 98 -1.32 -3.87 -14.30
N TRP A 99 -1.03 -2.57 -14.20
CA TRP A 99 -1.51 -1.75 -13.08
C TRP A 99 -3.04 -1.71 -13.00
N ARG A 100 -3.73 -1.48 -14.13
CA ARG A 100 -5.20 -1.51 -14.19
C ARG A 100 -5.78 -2.86 -13.74
N LEU A 101 -5.17 -3.96 -14.17
CA LEU A 101 -5.62 -5.30 -13.80
C LEU A 101 -5.41 -5.56 -12.31
N THR A 102 -4.22 -5.23 -11.79
CA THR A 102 -3.89 -5.50 -10.38
C THR A 102 -4.71 -4.63 -9.44
N ARG A 103 -4.87 -3.33 -9.70
CA ARG A 103 -5.66 -2.44 -8.84
C ARG A 103 -7.12 -2.87 -8.75
N GLY A 104 -7.72 -3.30 -9.87
CA GLY A 104 -9.09 -3.82 -9.88
C GLY A 104 -9.26 -5.05 -8.98
N ARG A 105 -8.32 -6.00 -9.07
CA ARG A 105 -8.29 -7.18 -8.19
C ARG A 105 -8.10 -6.80 -6.73
N LEU A 106 -7.26 -5.81 -6.44
CA LEU A 106 -7.04 -5.33 -5.09
C LEU A 106 -8.31 -4.68 -4.51
N HIS A 107 -8.99 -3.83 -5.27
CA HIS A 107 -10.24 -3.20 -4.84
C HIS A 107 -11.30 -4.26 -4.51
N GLU A 108 -11.48 -5.25 -5.39
CA GLU A 108 -12.38 -6.38 -5.14
C GLU A 108 -11.99 -7.15 -3.88
N ALA A 109 -10.70 -7.45 -3.69
CA ALA A 109 -10.21 -8.18 -2.53
C ALA A 109 -10.46 -7.42 -1.23
N LEU A 110 -10.21 -6.10 -1.22
CA LEU A 110 -10.42 -5.22 -0.06
C LEU A 110 -11.88 -5.12 0.36
N LEU A 111 -12.82 -5.09 -0.60
CA LEU A 111 -14.26 -5.07 -0.31
C LEU A 111 -14.75 -6.37 0.34
N ASN A 112 -14.03 -7.47 0.14
CA ASN A 112 -14.37 -8.79 0.68
C ASN A 112 -13.66 -9.09 2.02
N VAL A 113 -12.87 -8.17 2.56
CA VAL A 113 -12.22 -8.33 3.87
C VAL A 113 -13.27 -8.24 4.97
N ALA A 114 -13.33 -9.26 5.83
CA ALA A 114 -14.23 -9.27 6.98
C ALA A 114 -13.98 -8.08 7.92
N ASP A 115 -15.05 -7.45 8.40
CA ASP A 115 -14.99 -6.33 9.33
C ASP A 115 -14.10 -6.65 10.55
N GLY A 116 -13.13 -5.77 10.81
CA GLY A 116 -12.20 -5.91 11.93
C GLY A 116 -11.03 -6.87 11.71
N ARG A 117 -10.93 -7.56 10.56
CA ARG A 117 -9.73 -8.31 10.18
C ARG A 117 -8.56 -7.33 10.03
N LYS A 118 -7.46 -7.61 10.71
CA LYS A 118 -6.20 -6.89 10.52
C LYS A 118 -5.42 -7.55 9.40
N LEU A 119 -5.04 -6.78 8.40
CA LEU A 119 -4.14 -7.23 7.34
C LEU A 119 -2.68 -7.06 7.80
N PRO A 120 -1.80 -8.03 7.51
CA PRO A 120 -0.39 -7.86 7.77
C PRO A 120 0.16 -6.74 6.86
N TRP A 121 1.08 -5.93 7.39
CA TRP A 121 1.75 -4.90 6.62
C TRP A 121 3.17 -4.66 7.12
N PHE A 122 3.96 -3.89 6.37
CA PHE A 122 5.32 -3.53 6.75
C PHE A 122 5.35 -2.76 8.08
N GLY A 123 6.33 -3.09 8.92
CA GLY A 123 6.52 -2.51 10.24
C GLY A 123 5.89 -3.32 11.38
N PRO A 124 6.16 -2.94 12.65
CA PRO A 124 5.56 -3.63 13.78
C PRO A 124 4.03 -3.47 13.73
N PRO A 125 3.26 -4.50 14.12
CA PRO A 125 1.80 -4.39 14.17
C PRO A 125 1.42 -3.16 14.98
N HIS A 126 0.57 -2.30 14.42
CA HIS A 126 0.10 -1.10 15.11
C HIS A 126 -0.73 -1.52 16.33
N GLU A 127 -0.08 -1.65 17.48
CA GLU A 127 -0.78 -1.76 18.75
C GLU A 127 -1.30 -0.37 19.12
N ARG A 128 -2.61 -0.29 19.39
CA ARG A 128 -3.18 0.85 20.09
C ARG A 128 -2.49 0.90 21.45
N ARG A 129 -1.63 1.88 21.68
CA ARG A 129 -1.02 2.13 23.00
C ARG A 129 -2.16 2.40 23.98
N VAL A 130 -2.58 1.38 24.73
CA VAL A 130 -3.54 1.55 25.80
C VAL A 130 -2.77 2.25 26.93
N ASN A 131 -2.85 3.58 26.99
CA ASN A 131 -2.35 4.32 28.13
C ASN A 131 -3.15 3.87 29.34
N GLY A 132 -2.53 3.04 30.19
CA GLY A 132 -3.06 2.68 31.50
C GLY A 132 -3.12 3.92 32.37
N HIS A 133 -4.23 4.64 32.31
CA HIS A 133 -4.56 5.62 33.34
C HIS A 133 -4.91 4.82 34.59
N ARG A 134 -3.91 4.61 35.44
CA ARG A 134 -4.09 4.09 36.79
C ARG A 134 -4.79 5.18 37.59
N ALA A 135 -6.12 5.19 37.54
CA ALA A 135 -6.93 5.80 38.58
C ALA A 135 -6.62 5.06 39.88
N LEU A 136 -6.03 5.76 40.84
CA LEU A 136 -6.22 5.46 42.25
C LEU A 136 -6.81 6.72 42.86
N ASP A 137 -8.14 6.76 42.82
CA ASP A 137 -8.94 7.55 43.74
C ASP A 137 -8.65 7.11 45.18
N GLY A 138 -8.77 8.08 46.07
CA GLY A 138 -8.29 8.03 47.44
C GLY A 138 -9.02 7.05 48.34
N ASP A 139 -8.31 6.65 49.40
CA ASP A 139 -8.92 6.20 50.63
C ASP A 139 -8.40 7.08 51.79
N LEU A 140 -9.35 7.80 52.39
CA LEU A 140 -9.21 8.60 53.60
C LEU A 140 -9.31 7.65 54.80
N GLY A 141 -8.19 7.40 55.49
CA GLY A 141 -8.16 6.57 56.69
C GLY A 141 -7.41 7.28 57.83
N ALA A 142 -8.18 7.97 58.67
CA ALA A 142 -7.84 8.52 59.98
C ALA A 142 -6.72 7.82 60.76
N ARG A 143 -5.88 8.61 61.46
CA ARG A 143 -5.71 8.56 62.92
C ARG A 143 -4.62 9.52 63.47
N ALA A 144 -5.06 10.27 64.49
CA ALA A 144 -4.36 10.82 65.67
C ALA A 144 -3.09 11.66 65.47
#